data_AF-A0A930SW04-F1
#
_entry.id   AF-A0A930SW04-F1
#
_cell.length_a   1.000
_cell.length_b   1.000
_cell.length_c   1.000
_cell.angle_alpha   90.00
_cell.angle_beta   90.00
_cell.angle_gamma   90.00
#
_symmetry.space_group_name_H-M   'P 1'
#
loop_
_entity.id
_entity.type
_entity.pdbx_description
1 polymer ?
#
loop_
_entity_poly.entity_id
_entity_poly.type
_entity_poly.pdbx_seq_one_letter_code
_entity_poly.pdbx_strand_id
1 'polypeptide(L)'
;MRFSVIIPAYRSPAYLELCLRSALTGQRGQNELIVVFDGHFELYQDVYARYRSQIQALVFEQNRGLCQALNQAVWRASQPQLLLVNEDNVFPRDWDHRLQPLCAEDLVLSINQVEPRPSVYPFLIQDLGQTAAAFDLDRFQSWEPAQARSTLVPDGKLFPFVISKRLYMQVGGFDLAYASPHYCDFDFFLKLELCQGVRFGRSCALHFYHFGQKSTTRPDGSAAEVAAAEAHFKTLGAQARQLFEHKWGIAALRGPHNSLLPQVRFQQGIRYQERHEHLKLAVIVNFCTLDQRFLAACLTQLQAFASQILVPVCDHFFDGQPEDLPLLEQLMPQHPEAQFVGFAWEASPRPPWYWPSLARVVGLRHLDPDIEHVLFLDVDEIVDGPRFASWLQAGLHHQYSALRLANYWYFREACYQAESLEDSAVLIQRSAIAEAHIMDPMERIGLFGLTPGPKARHVMGLDGLPLVHHYSWVRGEAQMLRKVQTWSHREDRDWESLVRAEFSGPFQGTDFVHGYRFKTVSPFADV
;
A
#
# COMPACT_ATOMS: atom_id res chain seq x y z
N MET A 1 11.77 17.26 23.80
CA MET A 1 10.99 16.09 23.37
C MET A 1 11.10 15.05 24.47
N ARG A 2 10.09 14.21 24.69
CA ARG A 2 10.14 13.12 25.67
C ARG A 2 9.79 11.81 24.96
N PHE A 3 10.31 10.70 25.48
CA PHE A 3 10.07 9.37 24.94
C PHE A 3 9.11 8.57 25.82
N SER A 4 8.34 7.68 25.20
CA SER A 4 7.76 6.52 25.89
C SER A 4 8.65 5.32 25.60
N VAL A 5 9.36 4.86 26.62
CA VAL A 5 10.25 3.70 26.55
C VAL A 5 9.43 2.46 26.83
N ILE A 6 9.38 1.54 25.87
CA ILE A 6 8.57 0.32 25.90
C ILE A 6 9.48 -0.87 26.16
N ILE A 7 9.27 -1.56 27.29
CA ILE A 7 10.12 -2.66 27.74
C ILE A 7 9.26 -3.90 28.04
N PRO A 8 9.18 -4.88 27.13
CA PRO A 8 8.59 -6.17 27.43
C PRO A 8 9.57 -7.00 28.29
N ALA A 9 9.07 -7.60 29.37
CA ALA A 9 9.83 -8.36 30.34
C ALA A 9 9.34 -9.81 30.41
N TYR A 10 10.26 -10.76 30.26
CA TYR A 10 10.01 -12.20 30.31
C TYR A 10 11.19 -12.98 30.95
N ARG A 11 10.96 -13.51 32.17
CA ARG A 11 11.85 -14.40 32.95
C ARG A 11 13.27 -13.90 33.26
N SER A 12 13.56 -12.60 33.15
CA SER A 12 14.91 -12.04 33.28
C SER A 12 15.03 -10.85 34.27
N PRO A 13 14.62 -11.00 35.55
CA PRO A 13 14.52 -9.88 36.50
C PRO A 13 15.81 -9.11 36.73
N ALA A 14 16.97 -9.79 36.81
CA ALA A 14 18.25 -9.11 37.00
C ALA A 14 18.65 -8.23 35.80
N TYR A 15 18.28 -8.64 34.58
CA TYR A 15 18.52 -7.85 33.37
C TYR A 15 17.56 -6.68 33.29
N LEU A 16 16.26 -6.90 33.57
CA LEU A 16 15.28 -5.82 33.65
C LEU A 16 15.70 -4.75 34.67
N GLU A 17 16.16 -5.16 35.86
CA GLU A 17 16.65 -4.21 36.86
C GLU A 17 17.80 -3.36 36.31
N LEU A 18 18.78 -3.97 35.64
CA LEU A 18 19.91 -3.25 35.06
C LEU A 18 19.45 -2.31 33.93
N CYS A 19 18.51 -2.75 33.09
CA CYS A 19 17.88 -1.95 32.04
C CYS A 19 17.18 -0.71 32.64
N LEU A 20 16.31 -0.90 33.64
CA LEU A 20 15.62 0.19 34.32
C LEU A 20 16.60 1.13 35.02
N ARG A 21 17.56 0.60 35.78
CA ARG A 21 18.57 1.41 36.48
C ARG A 21 19.36 2.27 35.51
N SER A 22 19.81 1.71 34.39
CA SER A 22 20.57 2.46 33.38
C SER A 22 19.71 3.48 32.63
N ALA A 23 18.46 3.16 32.30
CA ALA A 23 17.53 4.10 31.68
C ALA A 23 17.26 5.31 32.57
N LEU A 24 17.00 5.06 33.86
CA LEU A 24 16.64 6.08 34.85
C LEU A 24 17.83 6.96 35.26
N THR A 25 19.02 6.36 35.42
CA THR A 25 20.24 7.10 35.80
C THR A 25 20.93 7.75 34.60
N GLY A 26 20.69 7.24 33.39
CA GLY A 26 21.27 7.71 32.14
C GLY A 26 20.45 8.75 31.39
N GLN A 27 19.21 9.07 31.82
CA GLN A 27 18.39 10.12 31.18
C GLN A 27 18.68 11.51 31.78
N ARG A 28 18.49 12.56 30.98
CA ARG A 28 18.47 13.96 31.45
C ARG A 28 17.06 14.47 31.71
N GLY A 29 16.08 13.99 30.95
CA GLY A 29 14.67 14.32 31.07
C GLY A 29 13.92 13.34 31.96
N GLN A 30 12.62 13.60 32.14
CA GLN A 30 11.67 12.65 32.73
C GLN A 30 10.90 11.97 31.60
N ASN A 31 11.40 10.82 31.16
CA ASN A 31 10.76 10.00 30.13
C ASN A 31 9.77 9.02 30.76
N GLU A 32 8.78 8.60 29.98
CA GLU A 32 7.81 7.58 30.38
C GLU A 32 8.43 6.21 30.18
N LEU A 33 8.43 5.35 31.20
CA LEU A 33 8.89 3.96 31.11
C LEU A 33 7.69 3.03 31.30
N ILE A 34 7.38 2.23 30.30
CA ILE A 34 6.26 1.29 30.30
C ILE A 34 6.82 -0.12 30.24
N VAL A 35 6.64 -0.86 31.33
CA VAL A 35 7.12 -2.24 31.49
C VAL A 35 5.94 -3.18 31.39
N VAL A 36 6.02 -4.16 30.48
CA VAL A 36 5.02 -5.23 30.40
C VAL A 36 5.63 -6.51 30.95
N PHE A 37 5.13 -6.97 32.10
CA PHE A 37 5.46 -8.28 32.65
C PHE A 37 4.59 -9.33 31.96
N ASP A 38 5.15 -10.02 30.98
CA ASP A 38 4.41 -10.94 30.08
C ASP A 38 4.35 -12.37 30.66
N GLY A 39 3.62 -12.52 31.76
CA GLY A 39 3.65 -13.72 32.59
C GLY A 39 4.83 -13.73 33.57
N HIS A 40 4.86 -14.73 34.45
CA HIS A 40 5.92 -14.93 35.44
C HIS A 40 6.21 -13.73 36.35
N PHE A 41 5.17 -12.95 36.68
CA PHE A 41 5.31 -11.73 37.47
C PHE A 41 5.92 -11.98 38.86
N GLU A 42 5.74 -13.18 39.41
CA GLU A 42 6.34 -13.63 40.67
C GLU A 42 7.87 -13.47 40.70
N LEU A 43 8.56 -13.66 39.56
CA LEU A 43 10.02 -13.50 39.47
C LEU A 43 10.46 -12.03 39.56
N TYR A 44 9.53 -11.10 39.32
CA TYR A 44 9.80 -9.67 39.20
C TYR A 44 9.35 -8.87 40.42
N GLN A 45 8.82 -9.49 41.47
CA GLN A 45 8.23 -8.79 42.62
C GLN A 45 9.19 -7.78 43.27
N ASP A 46 10.45 -8.16 43.47
CA ASP A 46 11.47 -7.29 44.07
C ASP A 46 11.82 -6.09 43.16
N VAL A 47 11.98 -6.36 41.85
CA VAL A 47 12.28 -5.34 40.85
C VAL A 47 11.09 -4.37 40.76
N TYR A 48 9.87 -4.89 40.66
CA TYR A 48 8.65 -4.08 40.63
C TYR A 48 8.53 -3.24 41.91
N ALA A 49 8.71 -3.81 43.09
CA ALA A 49 8.62 -3.09 44.35
C ALA A 49 9.59 -1.89 44.41
N ARG A 50 10.80 -2.04 43.86
CA ARG A 50 11.85 -1.00 43.82
C ARG A 50 11.52 0.12 42.82
N TYR A 51 10.96 -0.21 41.65
CA TYR A 51 10.79 0.75 40.54
C TYR A 51 9.33 1.18 40.26
N ARG A 52 8.32 0.62 40.93
CA ARG A 52 6.87 0.86 40.66
C ARG A 52 6.41 2.32 40.67
N SER A 53 7.14 3.22 41.34
CA SER A 53 6.84 4.66 41.38
C SER A 53 7.41 5.43 40.18
N GLN A 54 8.30 4.79 39.40
CA GLN A 54 9.04 5.38 38.28
C GLN A 54 8.67 4.74 36.94
N ILE A 55 7.86 3.67 36.95
CA ILE A 55 7.41 2.96 35.75
C ILE A 55 5.89 2.86 35.72
N GLN A 56 5.32 2.81 34.52
CA GLN A 56 3.99 2.27 34.29
C GLN A 56 4.10 0.76 34.07
N ALA A 57 3.44 -0.04 34.90
CA ALA A 57 3.46 -1.49 34.78
C ALA A 57 2.18 -2.02 34.15
N LEU A 58 2.32 -2.91 33.17
CA LEU A 58 1.28 -3.81 32.72
C LEU A 58 1.67 -5.23 33.13
N VAL A 59 0.75 -5.95 33.78
CA VAL A 59 0.99 -7.33 34.21
C VAL A 59 0.02 -8.22 33.46
N PHE A 60 0.55 -9.18 32.70
CA PHE A 60 -0.22 -10.27 32.14
C PHE A 60 -0.03 -11.50 33.03
N GLU A 61 -1.13 -12.13 33.44
CA GLU A 61 -1.09 -13.34 34.27
C GLU A 61 -0.40 -14.51 33.55
N GLN A 62 -0.53 -14.54 32.22
CA GLN A 62 0.04 -15.56 31.35
C GLN A 62 0.82 -14.88 30.22
N ASN A 63 1.81 -15.58 29.67
CA ASN A 63 2.55 -15.14 28.50
C ASN A 63 1.60 -15.01 27.29
N ARG A 64 1.47 -13.79 26.76
CA ARG A 64 0.68 -13.43 25.57
C ARG A 64 1.55 -13.12 24.35
N GLY A 65 2.87 -13.19 24.49
CA GLY A 65 3.84 -13.01 23.44
C GLY A 65 4.28 -11.56 23.25
N LEU A 66 5.49 -11.42 22.69
CA LEU A 66 6.16 -10.14 22.45
C LEU A 66 5.29 -9.14 21.69
N CYS A 67 4.61 -9.56 20.62
CA CYS A 67 3.77 -8.67 19.81
C CYS A 67 2.65 -8.04 20.63
N GLN A 68 1.96 -8.84 21.46
CA GLN A 68 0.88 -8.36 22.31
C GLN A 68 1.41 -7.42 23.40
N ALA A 69 2.54 -7.77 24.03
CA ALA A 69 3.18 -6.95 25.04
C ALA A 69 3.58 -5.56 24.49
N LEU A 70 4.25 -5.52 23.33
CA LEU A 70 4.64 -4.28 22.67
C LEU A 70 3.41 -3.44 22.28
N ASN A 71 2.41 -4.03 21.62
CA ASN A 71 1.22 -3.32 21.16
C ASN A 71 0.44 -2.69 22.33
N GLN A 72 0.26 -3.43 23.44
CA GLN A 72 -0.48 -2.93 24.60
C GLN A 72 0.26 -1.81 25.32
N ALA A 73 1.60 -1.89 25.43
CA ALA A 73 2.39 -0.81 25.99
C ALA A 73 2.36 0.44 25.09
N VAL A 74 2.49 0.29 23.77
CA VAL A 74 2.39 1.42 22.84
C VAL A 74 1.00 2.06 22.87
N TRP A 75 -0.06 1.27 23.04
CA TRP A 75 -1.40 1.80 23.22
C TRP A 75 -1.49 2.73 24.44
N ARG A 76 -0.85 2.34 25.55
CA ARG A 76 -0.76 3.13 26.80
C ARG A 76 0.19 4.33 26.72
N ALA A 77 1.16 4.30 25.82
CA ALA A 77 2.16 5.35 25.67
C ALA A 77 1.56 6.73 25.44
N SER A 78 2.01 7.72 26.19
CA SER A 78 1.50 9.10 26.12
C SER A 78 2.35 9.99 25.20
N GLN A 79 3.63 9.65 24.98
CA GLN A 79 4.53 10.47 24.17
C GLN A 79 4.45 10.10 22.68
N PRO A 80 4.63 11.08 21.78
CA PRO A 80 4.59 10.86 20.33
C PRO A 80 5.80 10.09 19.79
N GLN A 81 6.90 10.03 20.54
CA GLN A 81 8.09 9.25 20.18
C GLN A 81 8.20 8.04 21.11
N LEU A 82 8.28 6.86 20.49
CA LEU A 82 8.38 5.58 21.16
C LEU A 82 9.80 5.06 21.02
N LEU A 83 10.37 4.54 22.10
CA LEU A 83 11.64 3.83 22.10
C LEU A 83 11.39 2.40 22.55
N LEU A 84 11.47 1.45 21.62
CA LEU A 84 11.22 0.03 21.89
C LEU A 84 12.56 -0.66 22.21
N VAL A 85 12.64 -1.30 23.38
CA VAL A 85 13.89 -1.80 23.96
C VAL A 85 13.67 -3.16 24.62
N ASN A 86 14.62 -4.08 24.45
CA ASN A 86 14.57 -5.36 25.16
C ASN A 86 15.01 -5.20 26.62
N GLU A 87 14.49 -6.03 27.52
CA GLU A 87 14.86 -5.96 28.95
C GLU A 87 16.35 -6.28 29.23
N ASP A 88 17.06 -6.85 28.26
CA ASP A 88 18.50 -7.12 28.31
C ASP A 88 19.36 -6.07 27.58
N ASN A 89 18.81 -4.88 27.34
CA ASN A 89 19.60 -3.74 26.92
C ASN A 89 19.99 -2.82 28.10
N VAL A 90 21.14 -2.16 27.98
CA VAL A 90 21.62 -1.17 28.95
C VAL A 90 21.82 0.17 28.27
N PHE A 91 21.27 1.22 28.87
CA PHE A 91 21.27 2.57 28.32
C PHE A 91 22.60 3.30 28.62
N PRO A 92 23.15 4.03 27.63
CA PRO A 92 24.30 4.91 27.87
C PRO A 92 23.89 6.19 28.61
N ARG A 93 24.89 7.01 28.99
CA ARG A 93 24.63 8.34 29.55
C ARG A 93 24.02 9.28 28.51
N ASP A 94 23.14 10.14 29.02
CA ASP A 94 22.43 11.19 28.30
C ASP A 94 21.66 10.69 27.08
N TRP A 95 21.15 9.45 27.14
CA TRP A 95 20.60 8.74 25.98
C TRP A 95 19.44 9.50 25.31
N ASP A 96 18.55 10.09 26.10
CA ASP A 96 17.38 10.81 25.64
C ASP A 96 17.75 12.12 24.95
N HIS A 97 18.66 12.87 25.57
CA HIS A 97 19.17 14.12 25.01
C HIS A 97 19.94 13.89 23.71
N ARG A 98 20.69 12.78 23.62
CA ARG A 98 21.45 12.39 22.41
C ARG A 98 20.55 11.87 21.28
N LEU A 99 19.43 11.23 21.61
CA LEU A 99 18.46 10.74 20.61
C LEU A 99 17.56 11.85 20.07
N GLN A 100 17.12 12.79 20.91
CA GLN A 100 16.17 13.84 20.53
C GLN A 100 16.49 14.56 19.19
N PRO A 101 17.73 15.01 18.92
CA PRO A 101 18.02 15.72 17.66
C PRO A 101 18.02 14.81 16.42
N LEU A 102 17.98 13.49 16.60
CA LEU A 102 18.02 12.50 15.52
C LEU A 102 16.62 12.01 15.12
N CYS A 103 15.61 12.24 15.95
CA CYS A 103 14.25 11.78 15.73
C CYS A 103 13.54 12.64 14.68
N ALA A 104 12.76 12.00 13.81
CA ALA A 104 11.83 12.64 12.90
C ALA A 104 10.52 11.84 12.87
N GLU A 105 9.42 12.46 12.43
CA GLU A 105 8.11 11.78 12.40
C GLU A 105 8.05 10.64 11.37
N ASP A 106 8.80 10.79 10.28
CA ASP A 106 8.88 9.91 9.12
C ASP A 106 10.09 8.96 9.17
N LEU A 107 10.79 8.87 10.30
CA LEU A 107 12.02 8.09 10.46
C LEU A 107 11.86 6.97 11.50
N VAL A 108 12.20 5.75 11.10
CA VAL A 108 12.45 4.63 12.01
C VAL A 108 13.96 4.57 12.26
N LEU A 109 14.36 4.89 13.49
CA LEU A 109 15.76 5.03 13.87
C LEU A 109 16.19 3.88 14.78
N SER A 110 16.83 2.86 14.22
CA SER A 110 17.53 1.85 15.02
C SER A 110 18.72 2.47 15.74
N ILE A 111 19.06 1.95 16.91
CA ILE A 111 20.22 2.41 17.69
C ILE A 111 21.27 1.31 17.65
N ASN A 112 22.51 1.68 17.39
CA ASN A 112 23.58 0.70 17.36
C ASN A 112 23.79 0.05 18.74
N GLN A 113 24.32 -1.17 18.74
CA GLN A 113 24.57 -1.93 19.95
C GLN A 113 26.06 -2.23 20.17
N VAL A 114 26.37 -2.53 21.42
CA VAL A 114 27.64 -3.10 21.89
C VAL A 114 27.34 -4.49 22.44
N GLU A 115 28.07 -5.50 21.98
CA GLU A 115 27.94 -6.87 22.47
C GLU A 115 29.26 -7.41 23.04
N PRO A 116 29.22 -8.35 24.01
CA PRO A 116 30.42 -8.96 24.57
C PRO A 116 31.14 -9.90 23.59
N ARG A 117 30.47 -10.36 22.54
CA ARG A 117 30.97 -11.37 21.59
C ARG A 117 30.54 -11.02 20.17
N PRO A 118 31.27 -11.48 19.14
CA PRO A 118 30.89 -11.25 17.75
C PRO A 118 29.44 -11.67 17.45
N SER A 119 28.73 -10.80 16.76
CA SER A 119 27.35 -10.98 16.33
C SER A 119 27.27 -11.19 14.82
N VAL A 120 26.11 -11.63 14.33
CA VAL A 120 25.79 -11.59 12.89
C VAL A 120 25.64 -10.16 12.38
N TYR A 121 25.41 -9.20 13.29
CA TYR A 121 25.34 -7.77 12.98
C TYR A 121 26.69 -7.08 13.22
N PRO A 122 26.99 -6.00 12.47
CA PRO A 122 28.24 -5.25 12.59
C PRO A 122 28.22 -4.30 13.80
N PHE A 123 27.95 -4.86 14.98
CA PHE A 123 27.93 -4.15 16.26
C PHE A 123 29.34 -3.94 16.80
N LEU A 124 29.47 -3.03 17.77
CA LEU A 124 30.73 -2.84 18.49
C LEU A 124 30.94 -4.04 19.42
N ILE A 125 32.15 -4.60 19.41
CA ILE A 125 32.47 -5.74 20.28
C ILE A 125 33.33 -5.26 21.44
N GLN A 126 32.78 -5.32 22.64
CA GLN A 126 33.47 -4.98 23.87
C GLN A 126 32.86 -5.73 25.05
N ASP A 127 33.65 -6.54 25.74
CA ASP A 127 33.23 -7.18 26.99
C ASP A 127 33.28 -6.14 28.13
N LEU A 128 32.11 -5.87 28.70
CA LEU A 128 31.89 -5.00 29.86
C LEU A 128 31.14 -5.78 30.98
N GLY A 129 31.10 -7.10 30.84
CA GLY A 129 30.36 -8.04 31.67
C GLY A 129 29.33 -8.82 30.85
N GLN A 130 29.40 -10.15 30.93
CA GLN A 130 28.56 -11.04 30.11
C GLN A 130 27.24 -11.45 30.79
N THR A 131 27.03 -11.01 32.02
CA THR A 131 25.83 -11.26 32.83
C THR A 131 25.45 -9.99 33.57
N ALA A 132 24.17 -9.84 33.94
CA ALA A 132 23.70 -8.69 34.72
C ALA A 132 24.50 -8.48 36.03
N ALA A 133 24.93 -9.57 36.68
CA ALA A 133 25.71 -9.51 37.92
C ALA A 133 27.17 -9.06 37.71
N ALA A 134 27.77 -9.39 36.57
CA ALA A 134 29.16 -9.06 36.25
C ALA A 134 29.29 -7.75 35.45
N PHE A 135 28.17 -7.11 35.09
CA PHE A 135 28.18 -5.92 34.24
C PHE A 135 28.62 -4.66 34.98
N ASP A 136 29.63 -3.99 34.43
CA ASP A 136 30.18 -2.75 34.95
C ASP A 136 29.51 -1.55 34.24
N LEU A 137 28.42 -1.05 34.85
CA LEU A 137 27.64 0.06 34.32
C LEU A 137 28.44 1.36 34.22
N ASP A 138 29.26 1.67 35.22
CA ASP A 138 30.04 2.90 35.25
C ASP A 138 31.12 2.90 34.18
N ARG A 139 31.79 1.75 34.00
CA ARG A 139 32.75 1.57 32.92
C ARG A 139 32.09 1.69 31.55
N PHE A 140 30.94 1.05 31.33
CA PHE A 140 30.20 1.17 30.07
C PHE A 140 29.84 2.62 29.77
N GLN A 141 29.21 3.30 30.72
CA GLN A 141 28.76 4.67 30.56
C GLN A 141 29.89 5.69 30.41
N SER A 142 31.09 5.37 30.90
CA SER A 142 32.29 6.20 30.70
C SER A 142 32.98 5.92 29.36
N TRP A 143 32.93 4.67 28.88
CA TRP A 143 33.60 4.23 27.65
C TRP A 143 32.80 4.52 26.38
N GLU A 144 31.48 4.32 26.40
CA GLU A 144 30.60 4.42 25.23
C GLU A 144 30.64 5.79 24.52
N PRO A 145 30.67 6.94 25.22
CA PRO A 145 30.68 8.23 24.55
C PRO A 145 31.87 8.43 23.58
N ALA A 146 33.03 7.83 23.88
CA ALA A 146 34.20 7.87 23.00
C ALA A 146 34.01 7.07 21.69
N GLN A 147 33.04 6.16 21.67
CA GLN A 147 32.69 5.34 20.51
C GLN A 147 31.59 5.97 19.66
N ALA A 148 30.95 7.05 20.15
CA ALA A 148 29.92 7.76 19.40
C ALA A 148 30.49 8.33 18.10
N ARG A 149 29.71 8.22 17.02
CA ARG A 149 30.01 8.80 15.70
C ARG A 149 28.75 9.50 15.20
N SER A 150 28.90 10.69 14.63
CA SER A 150 27.79 11.42 14.01
C SER A 150 27.40 10.85 12.64
N THR A 151 27.23 9.53 12.58
CA THR A 151 26.95 8.80 11.35
C THR A 151 25.60 8.10 11.49
N LEU A 152 24.75 8.32 10.49
CA LEU A 152 23.55 7.53 10.25
C LEU A 152 23.87 6.54 9.13
N VAL A 153 23.85 5.25 9.45
CA VAL A 153 24.09 4.18 8.47
C VAL A 153 22.76 3.57 8.01
N PRO A 154 22.67 3.10 6.75
CA PRO A 154 21.39 2.68 6.17
C PRO A 154 20.88 1.31 6.68
N ASP A 155 21.69 0.51 7.37
CA ASP A 155 21.36 -0.83 7.85
C ASP A 155 20.59 -0.83 9.20
N GLY A 156 19.44 -0.13 9.22
CA GLY A 156 18.46 -0.13 10.32
C GLY A 156 17.62 -1.40 10.42
N LYS A 157 16.39 -1.28 10.94
CA LYS A 157 15.38 -2.36 11.06
C LYS A 157 15.79 -3.45 12.04
N LEU A 158 16.26 -2.98 13.19
CA LEU A 158 16.78 -3.74 14.32
C LEU A 158 16.32 -3.11 15.62
N PHE A 159 16.18 -3.93 16.66
CA PHE A 159 16.06 -3.44 18.03
C PHE A 159 17.40 -2.96 18.59
N PRO A 160 17.40 -2.01 19.54
CA PRO A 160 16.28 -1.13 19.87
C PRO A 160 16.08 -0.07 18.79
N PHE A 161 14.87 0.48 18.70
CA PHE A 161 14.58 1.54 17.73
C PHE A 161 13.62 2.59 18.25
N VAL A 162 13.78 3.80 17.72
CA VAL A 162 12.84 4.91 17.89
C VAL A 162 11.89 4.97 16.69
N ILE A 163 10.62 5.20 16.96
CA ILE A 163 9.59 5.41 15.95
C ILE A 163 8.54 6.39 16.48
N SER A 164 7.92 7.17 15.60
CA SER A 164 6.75 7.95 15.99
C SER A 164 5.55 7.03 16.29
N LYS A 165 4.77 7.34 17.32
CA LYS A 165 3.51 6.64 17.62
C LYS A 165 2.57 6.66 16.42
N ARG A 166 2.59 7.75 15.63
CA ARG A 166 1.84 7.85 14.37
C ARG A 166 2.20 6.72 13.40
N LEU A 167 3.49 6.52 13.09
CA LEU A 167 3.92 5.45 12.18
C LEU A 167 3.62 4.06 12.73
N TYR A 168 3.86 3.84 14.03
CA TYR A 168 3.54 2.55 14.66
C TYR A 168 2.06 2.19 14.51
N MET A 169 1.17 3.16 14.77
CA MET A 169 -0.27 2.98 14.64
C MET A 169 -0.73 2.86 13.18
N GLN A 170 -0.07 3.58 12.26
CA GLN A 170 -0.37 3.54 10.83
C GLN A 170 -0.24 2.13 10.24
N VAL A 171 0.73 1.33 10.70
CA VAL A 171 0.94 -0.06 10.25
C VAL A 171 0.26 -1.11 11.15
N GLY A 172 -0.58 -0.67 12.09
CA GLY A 172 -1.31 -1.54 13.01
C GLY A 172 -0.45 -2.23 14.09
N GLY A 173 0.77 -1.75 14.35
CA GLY A 173 1.67 -2.36 15.34
C GLY A 173 2.26 -3.71 14.92
N PHE A 174 2.75 -4.52 15.86
CA PHE A 174 3.25 -5.87 15.57
C PHE A 174 2.09 -6.83 15.31
N ASP A 175 2.24 -7.76 14.37
CA ASP A 175 1.18 -8.71 14.04
C ASP A 175 1.04 -9.80 15.11
N LEU A 176 -0.17 -9.96 15.63
CA LEU A 176 -0.52 -10.92 16.69
C LEU A 176 -0.59 -12.37 16.19
N ALA A 177 -0.57 -12.60 14.88
CA ALA A 177 -0.49 -13.95 14.30
C ALA A 177 0.86 -14.64 14.61
N TYR A 178 1.90 -13.87 14.93
CA TYR A 178 3.20 -14.40 15.32
C TYR A 178 3.19 -14.87 16.78
N ALA A 179 3.11 -16.18 16.98
CA ALA A 179 3.26 -16.82 18.28
C ALA A 179 4.72 -16.90 18.77
N SER A 180 5.67 -16.37 18.00
CA SER A 180 7.11 -16.41 18.26
C SER A 180 7.69 -15.00 18.13
N PRO A 181 8.71 -14.64 18.93
CA PRO A 181 9.45 -13.39 18.73
C PRO A 181 10.34 -13.42 17.47
N HIS A 182 10.46 -14.57 16.79
CA HIS A 182 11.14 -14.66 15.50
C HIS A 182 10.27 -14.10 14.37
N TYR A 183 10.89 -13.37 13.45
CA TYR A 183 10.27 -12.85 12.21
C TYR A 183 9.11 -11.86 12.41
N CYS A 184 8.64 -11.61 13.63
CA CYS A 184 7.65 -10.58 13.91
C CYS A 184 8.22 -9.17 13.67
N ASP A 185 9.52 -8.98 13.90
CA ASP A 185 10.25 -7.76 13.56
C ASP A 185 10.39 -7.60 12.04
N PHE A 186 10.61 -8.70 11.31
CA PHE A 186 10.65 -8.69 9.85
C PHE A 186 9.30 -8.22 9.29
N ASP A 187 8.20 -8.79 9.75
CA ASP A 187 6.85 -8.37 9.38
C ASP A 187 6.61 -6.89 9.67
N PHE A 188 6.94 -6.46 10.89
CA PHE A 188 6.71 -5.09 11.33
C PHE A 188 7.50 -4.07 10.50
N PHE A 189 8.79 -4.31 10.26
CA PHE A 189 9.61 -3.42 9.45
C PHE A 189 9.23 -3.45 7.98
N LEU A 190 8.82 -4.60 7.43
CA LEU A 190 8.34 -4.67 6.05
C LEU A 190 7.08 -3.83 5.84
N LYS A 191 6.11 -3.87 6.77
CA LYS A 191 4.93 -2.97 6.71
C LYS A 191 5.32 -1.49 6.67
N LEU A 192 6.34 -1.11 7.43
CA LEU A 192 6.86 0.25 7.42
C LEU A 192 7.62 0.58 6.14
N GLU A 193 8.35 -0.38 5.55
CA GLU A 193 9.03 -0.20 4.25
C GLU A 193 8.05 0.03 3.10
N LEU A 194 6.86 -0.53 3.19
CA LEU A 194 5.79 -0.34 2.20
C LEU A 194 5.09 1.03 2.32
N CYS A 195 5.33 1.77 3.41
CA CYS A 195 4.76 3.10 3.60
C CYS A 195 5.59 4.16 2.86
N GLN A 196 4.96 4.87 1.92
CA GLN A 196 5.62 5.95 1.18
C GLN A 196 6.15 7.04 2.12
N GLY A 197 7.39 7.47 1.91
CA GLY A 197 8.03 8.53 2.69
C GLY A 197 8.60 8.09 4.04
N VAL A 198 8.43 6.84 4.47
CA VAL A 198 9.08 6.33 5.67
C VAL A 198 10.55 6.03 5.39
N ARG A 199 11.42 6.65 6.18
CA ARG A 199 12.87 6.48 6.11
C ARG A 199 13.35 5.56 7.21
N PHE A 200 14.45 4.87 6.95
CA PHE A 200 15.13 3.99 7.90
C PHE A 200 16.58 4.42 8.06
N GLY A 201 17.10 4.24 9.26
CA GLY A 201 18.52 4.36 9.52
C GLY A 201 18.88 3.75 10.86
N ARG A 202 20.17 3.45 11.03
CA ARG A 202 20.76 3.10 12.32
C ARG A 202 21.72 4.19 12.75
N SER A 203 21.51 4.72 13.95
CA SER A 203 22.36 5.74 14.54
C SER A 203 23.58 5.11 15.21
N CYS A 204 24.75 5.66 14.92
CA CYS A 204 25.99 5.40 15.66
C CYS A 204 26.32 6.52 16.66
N ALA A 205 25.41 7.48 16.86
CA ALA A 205 25.61 8.63 17.75
C ALA A 205 25.54 8.24 19.23
N LEU A 206 24.95 7.08 19.53
CA LEU A 206 25.02 6.40 20.81
C LEU A 206 24.85 4.90 20.63
N HIS A 207 25.27 4.13 21.63
CA HIS A 207 25.24 2.68 21.61
C HIS A 207 24.61 2.10 22.87
N PHE A 208 23.72 1.11 22.72
CA PHE A 208 23.16 0.35 23.85
C PHE A 208 24.00 -0.90 24.07
N TYR A 209 24.25 -1.28 25.32
CA TYR A 209 24.83 -2.60 25.59
C TYR A 209 23.75 -3.68 25.41
N HIS A 210 24.11 -4.83 24.85
CA HIS A 210 23.20 -5.95 24.64
C HIS A 210 23.89 -7.27 25.04
N PHE A 211 23.23 -8.05 25.90
CA PHE A 211 23.80 -9.30 26.41
C PHE A 211 23.61 -10.50 25.47
N GLY A 212 22.77 -10.40 24.45
CA GLY A 212 22.49 -11.44 23.46
C GLY A 212 21.54 -12.55 23.98
N GLN A 213 20.27 -12.48 23.56
CA GLN A 213 19.23 -13.53 23.66
C GLN A 213 19.17 -14.28 25.01
N LYS A 214 19.06 -13.53 26.12
CA LYS A 214 19.00 -14.13 27.47
C LYS A 214 17.61 -14.62 27.90
N SER A 215 16.53 -14.00 27.38
CA SER A 215 15.15 -14.32 27.74
C SER A 215 14.60 -15.57 27.03
N THR A 216 15.20 -16.00 25.92
CA THR A 216 14.73 -17.13 25.09
C THR A 216 15.43 -18.46 25.38
N THR A 217 16.45 -18.48 26.25
CA THR A 217 17.34 -19.64 26.46
C THR A 217 17.35 -20.22 27.89
N ARG A 218 16.38 -19.87 28.75
CA ARG A 218 16.38 -20.35 30.15
C ARG A 218 15.01 -20.75 30.67
N PRO A 219 14.60 -22.01 30.50
CA PRO A 219 13.82 -22.68 31.51
C PRO A 219 14.76 -23.08 32.66
N ASP A 220 14.43 -22.68 33.88
CA ASP A 220 15.02 -23.32 35.06
C ASP A 220 14.47 -24.74 35.11
N GLY A 221 15.31 -25.73 34.78
CA GLY A 221 14.87 -27.12 34.62
C GLY A 221 16.03 -28.08 34.37
N SER A 222 15.71 -29.37 34.38
CA SER A 222 16.62 -30.43 33.96
C SER A 222 17.12 -30.21 32.53
N ALA A 223 18.29 -30.78 32.19
CA ALA A 223 18.85 -30.68 30.84
C ALA A 223 17.86 -31.12 29.73
N ALA A 224 16.94 -32.05 30.05
CA ALA A 224 15.90 -32.50 29.13
C ALA A 224 14.81 -31.44 28.90
N GLU A 225 14.40 -30.70 29.94
CA GLU A 225 13.41 -29.62 29.83
C GLU A 225 13.96 -28.41 29.06
N VAL A 226 15.25 -28.09 29.27
CA VAL A 226 15.95 -27.07 28.49
C VAL A 226 15.99 -27.45 27.00
N ALA A 227 16.42 -28.67 26.69
CA ALA A 227 16.46 -29.16 25.31
C ALA A 227 15.08 -29.19 24.64
N ALA A 228 14.03 -29.59 25.39
CA ALA A 228 12.66 -29.59 24.89
C ALA A 228 12.15 -28.17 24.60
N ALA A 229 12.44 -27.21 25.48
CA ALA A 229 12.07 -25.81 25.27
C ALA A 229 12.80 -25.19 24.08
N GLU A 230 14.10 -25.47 23.91
CA GLU A 230 14.87 -25.04 22.74
C GLU A 230 14.32 -25.62 21.43
N ALA A 231 13.96 -26.92 21.44
CA ALA A 231 13.35 -27.57 20.28
C ALA A 231 11.97 -26.96 19.94
N HIS A 232 11.16 -26.68 20.95
CA HIS A 232 9.88 -26.00 20.78
C HIS A 232 10.05 -24.59 20.23
N PHE A 233 10.99 -23.80 20.77
CA PHE A 233 11.30 -22.45 20.31
C PHE A 233 11.78 -22.45 18.85
N LYS A 234 12.61 -23.42 18.47
CA LYS A 234 13.05 -23.62 17.08
C LYS A 234 11.88 -23.96 16.14
N THR A 235 10.93 -24.76 16.63
CA THR A 235 9.70 -25.10 15.89
C THR A 235 8.83 -23.87 15.67
N LEU A 236 8.61 -23.08 16.72
CA LEU A 236 7.89 -21.80 16.64
C LEU A 236 8.58 -20.82 15.68
N GLY A 237 9.91 -20.78 15.67
CA GLY A 237 10.69 -19.99 14.70
C GLY A 237 10.47 -20.44 13.25
N ALA A 238 10.43 -21.75 13.00
CA ALA A 238 10.13 -22.29 11.67
C ALA A 238 8.69 -21.99 11.23
N GLN A 239 7.73 -22.09 12.14
CA GLN A 239 6.32 -21.72 11.88
C GLN A 239 6.18 -20.22 11.60
N ALA A 240 6.85 -19.37 12.39
CA ALA A 240 6.86 -17.93 12.16
C ALA A 240 7.49 -17.57 10.81
N ARG A 241 8.55 -18.27 10.41
CA ARG A 241 9.14 -18.13 9.07
C ARG A 241 8.14 -18.52 7.98
N GLN A 242 7.50 -19.67 8.09
CA GLN A 242 6.49 -20.13 7.13
C GLN A 242 5.32 -19.14 7.04
N LEU A 243 4.86 -18.63 8.19
CA LEU A 243 3.84 -17.60 8.24
C LEU A 243 4.28 -16.33 7.51
N PHE A 244 5.50 -15.85 7.75
CA PHE A 244 6.06 -14.70 7.03
C PHE A 244 6.11 -14.95 5.52
N GLU A 245 6.68 -16.07 5.09
CA GLU A 245 6.83 -16.41 3.68
C GLU A 245 5.46 -16.58 2.98
N HIS A 246 4.48 -17.17 3.68
CA HIS A 246 3.11 -17.28 3.20
C HIS A 246 2.41 -15.92 3.12
N LYS A 247 2.54 -15.10 4.17
CA LYS A 247 1.91 -13.78 4.28
C LYS A 247 2.42 -12.82 3.21
N TRP A 248 3.72 -12.82 2.95
CA TRP A 248 4.36 -11.83 2.09
C TRP A 248 4.73 -12.36 0.70
N GLY A 249 4.63 -13.66 0.46
CA GLY A 249 5.00 -14.27 -0.82
C GLY A 249 6.49 -14.15 -1.17
N ILE A 250 7.34 -13.85 -0.18
CA ILE A 250 8.79 -13.66 -0.34
C ILE A 250 9.55 -14.42 0.75
N ALA A 251 10.78 -14.83 0.44
CA ALA A 251 11.65 -15.48 1.41
C ALA A 251 11.99 -14.53 2.57
N ALA A 252 12.07 -15.05 3.80
CA ALA A 252 12.46 -14.27 4.98
C ALA A 252 13.99 -14.02 5.04
N LEU A 253 14.50 -13.30 4.06
CA LEU A 253 15.93 -13.01 3.87
C LEU A 253 16.17 -11.50 3.84
N ARG A 254 17.14 -11.03 4.62
CA ARG A 254 17.57 -9.63 4.59
C ARG A 254 18.47 -9.38 3.37
N GLY A 255 18.08 -8.43 2.53
CA GLY A 255 18.93 -7.83 1.52
C GLY A 255 19.78 -6.67 2.10
N PRO A 256 20.57 -5.98 1.26
CA PRO A 256 21.23 -4.74 1.59
C PRO A 256 20.37 -3.77 2.41
N HIS A 257 21.02 -3.12 3.38
CA HIS A 257 20.37 -2.20 4.33
C HIS A 257 19.27 -2.85 5.18
N ASN A 258 19.38 -4.16 5.40
CA ASN A 258 18.41 -4.99 6.11
C ASN A 258 17.00 -4.93 5.49
N SER A 259 16.87 -4.52 4.22
CA SER A 259 15.60 -4.49 3.51
C SER A 259 15.10 -5.90 3.25
N LEU A 260 13.81 -6.10 3.48
CA LEU A 260 13.13 -7.35 3.14
C LEU A 260 12.50 -7.28 1.74
N LEU A 261 12.57 -6.13 1.07
CA LEU A 261 12.16 -6.01 -0.32
C LEU A 261 13.15 -6.74 -1.23
N PRO A 262 12.68 -7.49 -2.24
CA PRO A 262 13.55 -8.17 -3.19
C PRO A 262 14.48 -7.18 -3.92
N GLN A 263 15.78 -7.50 -3.94
CA GLN A 263 16.84 -6.69 -4.57
C GLN A 263 16.85 -6.76 -6.10
N VAL A 264 16.10 -7.71 -6.68
CA VAL A 264 16.05 -7.95 -8.12
C VAL A 264 14.81 -7.25 -8.68
N ARG A 265 14.99 -6.24 -9.53
CA ARG A 265 13.99 -5.93 -10.56
C ARG A 265 13.97 -7.13 -11.50
N PHE A 266 12.96 -7.98 -11.36
CA PHE A 266 12.86 -9.24 -12.11
C PHE A 266 12.88 -9.00 -13.63
N GLN A 267 13.91 -9.53 -14.30
CA GLN A 267 13.93 -9.84 -15.72
C GLN A 267 13.52 -11.32 -15.88
N GLN A 268 12.41 -11.54 -16.61
CA GLN A 268 11.76 -12.82 -16.93
C GLN A 268 11.02 -13.54 -15.78
N GLY A 269 9.70 -13.70 -15.96
CA GLY A 269 8.85 -14.59 -15.17
C GLY A 269 8.27 -13.97 -13.89
N ILE A 270 7.00 -13.57 -13.96
CA ILE A 270 6.19 -12.90 -12.92
C ILE A 270 6.66 -11.47 -12.63
N ARG A 271 6.06 -10.51 -13.36
CA ARG A 271 6.11 -9.08 -13.04
C ARG A 271 5.48 -8.87 -11.65
N TYR A 272 6.31 -8.67 -10.63
CA TYR A 272 5.92 -7.83 -9.49
C TYR A 272 5.96 -6.38 -9.98
N GLN A 273 4.92 -5.98 -10.72
CA GLN A 273 4.50 -4.58 -10.70
C GLN A 273 4.08 -4.28 -9.26
N GLU A 274 4.28 -3.05 -8.81
CA GLU A 274 3.75 -2.52 -7.55
C GLU A 274 2.25 -2.84 -7.45
N ARG A 275 1.93 -4.02 -6.92
CA ARG A 275 0.56 -4.39 -6.57
C ARG A 275 0.30 -3.57 -5.32
N HIS A 276 -0.24 -2.37 -5.53
CA HIS A 276 -1.18 -1.74 -4.61
C HIS A 276 -1.91 -2.88 -3.90
N GLU A 277 -1.87 -2.94 -2.55
CA GLU A 277 -2.64 -3.92 -1.76
C GLU A 277 -3.98 -4.13 -2.47
N HIS A 278 -4.15 -5.30 -3.09
CA HIS A 278 -4.95 -5.44 -4.31
C HIS A 278 -6.30 -4.74 -4.18
N LEU A 279 -6.42 -3.57 -4.81
CA LEU A 279 -7.72 -3.08 -5.22
C LEU A 279 -8.24 -4.16 -6.16
N LYS A 280 -9.22 -4.92 -5.67
CA LYS A 280 -9.87 -6.01 -6.40
C LYS A 280 -10.80 -5.38 -7.44
N LEU A 281 -10.20 -4.66 -8.39
CA LEU A 281 -10.88 -3.82 -9.34
C LEU A 281 -10.44 -4.20 -10.75
N ALA A 282 -11.40 -4.66 -11.53
CA ALA A 282 -11.22 -4.84 -12.95
C ALA A 282 -11.72 -3.62 -13.72
N VAL A 283 -11.07 -3.33 -14.84
CA VAL A 283 -11.54 -2.32 -15.78
C VAL A 283 -11.90 -3.03 -17.08
N ILE A 284 -13.13 -2.83 -17.55
CA ILE A 284 -13.59 -3.30 -18.85
C ILE A 284 -13.63 -2.10 -19.78
N VAL A 285 -12.77 -2.13 -20.79
CA VAL A 285 -12.57 -1.04 -21.76
C VAL A 285 -13.16 -1.46 -23.10
N ASN A 286 -14.23 -0.79 -23.52
CA ASN A 286 -14.75 -0.95 -24.87
C ASN A 286 -13.78 -0.31 -25.87
N PHE A 287 -13.43 -1.07 -26.91
CA PHE A 287 -12.42 -0.70 -27.87
C PHE A 287 -12.73 -1.22 -29.28
N CYS A 288 -12.36 -0.45 -30.30
CA CYS A 288 -12.21 -0.87 -31.70
C CYS A 288 -11.06 -0.09 -32.34
N THR A 289 -10.56 -0.55 -33.49
CA THR A 289 -9.34 0.05 -34.08
C THR A 289 -9.52 1.50 -34.57
N LEU A 290 -10.75 1.98 -34.77
CA LEU A 290 -11.03 3.40 -35.07
C LEU A 290 -10.58 4.33 -33.94
N ASP A 291 -10.51 3.82 -32.71
CA ASP A 291 -10.15 4.56 -31.51
C ASP A 291 -8.73 4.23 -31.01
N GLN A 292 -7.89 3.60 -31.84
CA GLN A 292 -6.51 3.19 -31.49
C GLN A 292 -5.66 4.31 -30.87
N ARG A 293 -5.90 5.57 -31.24
CA ARG A 293 -5.14 6.73 -30.73
C ARG A 293 -5.25 6.91 -29.22
N PHE A 294 -6.35 6.46 -28.61
CA PHE A 294 -6.57 6.60 -27.18
C PHE A 294 -6.07 5.39 -26.39
N LEU A 295 -5.82 4.25 -27.06
CA LEU A 295 -5.54 2.97 -26.41
C LEU A 295 -4.34 3.04 -25.47
N ALA A 296 -3.19 3.51 -25.97
CA ALA A 296 -1.97 3.56 -25.18
C ALA A 296 -2.10 4.49 -23.97
N ALA A 297 -2.68 5.68 -24.15
CA ALA A 297 -2.88 6.64 -23.08
C ALA A 297 -3.86 6.12 -22.01
N CYS A 298 -4.97 5.49 -22.44
CA CYS A 298 -5.94 4.87 -21.56
C CYS A 298 -5.29 3.74 -20.73
N LEU A 299 -4.75 2.71 -21.39
CA LEU A 299 -4.17 1.53 -20.72
C LEU A 299 -3.00 1.88 -19.79
N THR A 300 -2.19 2.88 -20.16
CA THR A 300 -1.09 3.37 -19.29
C THR A 300 -1.61 3.89 -17.96
N GLN A 301 -2.70 4.65 -17.96
CA GLN A 301 -3.27 5.20 -16.72
C GLN A 301 -3.92 4.11 -15.86
N LEU A 302 -4.58 3.13 -16.49
CA LEU A 302 -5.27 2.06 -15.77
C LEU A 302 -4.31 1.17 -14.96
N GLN A 303 -3.06 1.03 -15.40
CA GLN A 303 -2.03 0.27 -14.67
C GLN A 303 -1.76 0.79 -13.25
N ALA A 304 -2.12 2.06 -12.96
CA ALA A 304 -1.95 2.63 -11.63
C ALA A 304 -2.97 2.11 -10.59
N PHE A 305 -4.03 1.41 -10.98
CA PHE A 305 -5.06 0.99 -10.03
C PHE A 305 -5.82 -0.30 -10.38
N ALA A 306 -5.83 -0.73 -11.65
CA ALA A 306 -6.53 -1.91 -12.08
C ALA A 306 -5.74 -3.18 -11.74
N SER A 307 -6.39 -4.14 -11.07
CA SER A 307 -5.82 -5.49 -10.90
C SER A 307 -5.98 -6.35 -12.15
N GLN A 308 -6.97 -6.03 -12.97
CA GLN A 308 -7.26 -6.71 -14.24
C GLN A 308 -7.78 -5.68 -15.25
N ILE A 309 -7.26 -5.70 -16.47
CA ILE A 309 -7.75 -4.86 -17.57
C ILE A 309 -8.22 -5.79 -18.69
N LEU A 310 -9.48 -5.67 -19.07
CA LEU A 310 -10.13 -6.47 -20.10
C LEU A 310 -10.54 -5.56 -21.25
N VAL A 311 -10.14 -5.94 -22.46
CA VAL A 311 -10.44 -5.19 -23.69
C VAL A 311 -11.18 -6.14 -24.64
N PRO A 312 -12.53 -6.20 -24.56
CA PRO A 312 -13.32 -6.99 -25.48
C PRO A 312 -13.25 -6.39 -26.88
N VAL A 313 -13.01 -7.23 -27.89
CA VAL A 313 -12.87 -6.81 -29.29
C VAL A 313 -13.78 -7.66 -30.17
N CYS A 314 -14.60 -7.00 -30.98
CA CYS A 314 -15.44 -7.66 -31.97
C CYS A 314 -14.66 -7.82 -33.28
N ASP A 315 -14.87 -8.90 -34.01
CA ASP A 315 -14.26 -9.10 -35.34
C ASP A 315 -14.87 -8.20 -36.44
N HIS A 316 -15.90 -7.41 -36.12
CA HIS A 316 -16.51 -6.41 -37.01
C HIS A 316 -16.87 -5.12 -36.25
N PHE A 317 -16.90 -4.01 -36.99
CA PHE A 317 -17.57 -2.80 -36.57
C PHE A 317 -19.09 -2.98 -36.56
N PHE A 318 -19.80 -2.08 -35.86
CA PHE A 318 -21.26 -2.20 -35.70
C PHE A 318 -22.05 -1.90 -36.98
N ASP A 319 -21.41 -1.35 -38.01
CA ASP A 319 -21.96 -1.23 -39.36
C ASP A 319 -21.80 -2.52 -40.19
N GLY A 320 -21.20 -3.57 -39.60
CA GLY A 320 -20.96 -4.88 -40.24
C GLY A 320 -19.69 -4.93 -41.09
N GLN A 321 -18.90 -3.86 -41.16
CA GLN A 321 -17.59 -3.91 -41.81
C GLN A 321 -16.60 -4.70 -40.94
N PRO A 322 -15.71 -5.51 -41.53
CA PRO A 322 -14.68 -6.22 -40.77
C PRO A 322 -13.81 -5.26 -39.96
N GLU A 323 -13.42 -5.69 -38.77
CA GLU A 323 -12.42 -5.01 -37.95
C GLU A 323 -11.02 -5.14 -38.58
N ASP A 324 -10.13 -4.20 -38.29
CA ASP A 324 -8.74 -4.23 -38.78
C ASP A 324 -7.92 -5.24 -37.97
N LEU A 325 -8.09 -6.53 -38.31
CA LEU A 325 -7.38 -7.63 -37.66
C LEU A 325 -5.85 -7.50 -37.75
N PRO A 326 -5.23 -7.13 -38.90
CA PRO A 326 -3.79 -6.91 -38.96
C PRO A 326 -3.30 -5.85 -37.96
N LEU A 327 -4.05 -4.75 -37.79
CA LEU A 327 -3.71 -3.73 -36.82
C LEU A 327 -3.87 -4.25 -35.38
N LEU A 328 -4.91 -5.03 -35.08
CA LEU A 328 -5.07 -5.67 -33.76
C LEU A 328 -3.92 -6.63 -33.44
N GLU A 329 -3.52 -7.47 -34.40
CA GLU A 329 -2.37 -8.38 -34.26
C GLU A 329 -1.07 -7.61 -33.95
N GLN A 330 -0.94 -6.38 -34.46
CA GLN A 330 0.17 -5.50 -34.14
C GLN A 330 0.03 -4.81 -32.77
N LEU A 331 -1.18 -4.38 -32.38
CA LEU A 331 -1.44 -3.61 -31.16
C LEU A 331 -1.42 -4.48 -29.90
N MET A 332 -2.04 -5.66 -29.93
CA MET A 332 -2.21 -6.51 -28.74
C MET A 332 -0.86 -6.85 -28.06
N PRO A 333 0.22 -7.22 -28.78
CA PRO A 333 1.51 -7.51 -28.15
C PRO A 333 2.20 -6.28 -27.52
N GLN A 334 1.82 -5.06 -27.94
CA GLN A 334 2.35 -3.81 -27.37
C GLN A 334 1.72 -3.48 -26.02
N HIS A 335 0.59 -4.11 -25.69
CA HIS A 335 -0.20 -3.87 -24.48
C HIS A 335 -0.36 -5.14 -23.61
N PRO A 336 0.74 -5.75 -23.14
CA PRO A 336 0.69 -6.97 -22.33
C PRO A 336 0.02 -6.78 -20.95
N GLU A 337 -0.20 -5.52 -20.52
CA GLU A 337 -0.98 -5.16 -19.33
C GLU A 337 -2.47 -5.46 -19.46
N ALA A 338 -2.99 -5.60 -20.68
CA ALA A 338 -4.41 -5.79 -20.96
C ALA A 338 -4.68 -7.15 -21.60
N GLN A 339 -5.76 -7.79 -21.17
CA GLN A 339 -6.26 -9.00 -21.79
C GLN A 339 -7.29 -8.64 -22.86
N PHE A 340 -6.90 -8.82 -24.12
CA PHE A 340 -7.81 -8.65 -25.25
C PHE A 340 -8.66 -9.91 -25.42
N VAL A 341 -9.97 -9.74 -25.50
CA VAL A 341 -10.93 -10.84 -25.55
C VAL A 341 -11.76 -10.72 -26.82
N GLY A 342 -11.48 -11.59 -27.80
CA GLY A 342 -12.22 -11.64 -29.06
C GLY A 342 -13.63 -12.19 -28.87
N PHE A 343 -14.61 -11.62 -29.58
CA PHE A 343 -15.94 -12.20 -29.75
C PHE A 343 -16.47 -11.97 -31.17
N ALA A 344 -17.26 -12.93 -31.64
CA ALA A 344 -17.78 -12.90 -33.01
C ALA A 344 -18.95 -11.92 -33.15
N TRP A 345 -18.96 -11.22 -34.26
CA TRP A 345 -20.13 -10.51 -34.75
C TRP A 345 -21.14 -11.49 -35.32
N GLU A 346 -22.42 -11.19 -35.15
CA GLU A 346 -23.52 -11.97 -35.72
C GLU A 346 -24.37 -11.09 -36.64
N ALA A 347 -24.63 -11.60 -37.85
CA ALA A 347 -25.57 -11.00 -38.79
C ALA A 347 -27.01 -11.18 -38.29
N SER A 348 -27.44 -10.31 -37.39
CA SER A 348 -28.78 -10.29 -36.80
C SER A 348 -29.25 -8.84 -36.66
N PRO A 349 -30.56 -8.54 -36.77
CA PRO A 349 -31.09 -7.19 -36.55
C PRO A 349 -31.02 -6.84 -35.05
N ARG A 350 -29.80 -6.55 -34.59
CA ARG A 350 -29.51 -6.02 -33.27
C ARG A 350 -29.46 -4.50 -33.37
N PRO A 351 -30.04 -3.76 -32.41
CA PRO A 351 -29.91 -2.33 -32.38
C PRO A 351 -28.46 -1.92 -32.08
N PRO A 352 -27.97 -0.77 -32.54
CA PRO A 352 -26.55 -0.40 -32.40
C PRO A 352 -25.99 -0.40 -30.97
N TRP A 353 -26.80 -0.04 -29.96
CA TRP A 353 -26.43 -0.06 -28.54
C TRP A 353 -26.17 -1.47 -27.97
N TYR A 354 -26.63 -2.52 -28.67
CA TYR A 354 -26.47 -3.91 -28.25
C TYR A 354 -25.00 -4.33 -28.19
N TRP A 355 -24.23 -3.99 -29.22
CA TRP A 355 -22.85 -4.44 -29.36
C TRP A 355 -21.88 -3.87 -28.31
N PRO A 356 -21.87 -2.56 -27.98
CA PRO A 356 -21.04 -2.05 -26.90
C PRO A 356 -21.46 -2.62 -25.54
N SER A 357 -22.73 -3.00 -25.36
CA SER A 357 -23.21 -3.67 -24.15
C SER A 357 -22.78 -5.14 -24.09
N LEU A 358 -22.83 -5.85 -25.22
CA LEU A 358 -22.35 -7.22 -25.33
C LEU A 358 -20.83 -7.30 -25.08
N ALA A 359 -20.06 -6.35 -25.61
CA ALA A 359 -18.63 -6.24 -25.33
C ALA A 359 -18.37 -6.22 -23.80
N ARG A 360 -19.12 -5.39 -23.06
CA ARG A 360 -19.02 -5.31 -21.60
C ARG A 360 -19.38 -6.63 -20.91
N VAL A 361 -20.41 -7.33 -21.39
CA VAL A 361 -20.78 -8.68 -20.90
C VAL A 361 -19.69 -9.70 -21.18
N VAL A 362 -19.09 -9.68 -22.38
CA VAL A 362 -17.95 -10.54 -22.72
C VAL A 362 -16.78 -10.29 -21.77
N GLY A 363 -16.45 -9.04 -21.49
CA GLY A 363 -15.46 -8.68 -20.48
C GLY A 363 -15.79 -9.27 -19.11
N LEU A 364 -17.03 -9.10 -18.63
CA LEU A 364 -17.43 -9.60 -17.31
C LEU A 364 -17.25 -11.11 -17.14
N ARG A 365 -17.48 -11.89 -18.19
CA ARG A 365 -17.32 -13.35 -18.18
C ARG A 365 -15.87 -13.80 -18.04
N HIS A 366 -14.91 -12.90 -18.25
CA HIS A 366 -13.48 -13.14 -18.11
C HIS A 366 -12.88 -12.55 -16.83
N LEU A 367 -13.71 -12.05 -15.91
CA LEU A 367 -13.23 -11.53 -14.64
C LEU A 367 -12.60 -12.61 -13.76
N ASP A 368 -11.46 -12.29 -13.17
CA ASP A 368 -10.84 -13.13 -12.16
C ASP A 368 -11.79 -13.31 -10.94
N PRO A 369 -11.80 -14.46 -10.26
CA PRO A 369 -12.75 -14.75 -9.19
C PRO A 369 -12.68 -13.79 -7.98
N ASP A 370 -11.54 -13.17 -7.74
CA ASP A 370 -11.28 -12.28 -6.61
C ASP A 370 -11.64 -10.81 -6.86
N ILE A 371 -12.03 -10.43 -8.09
CA ILE A 371 -12.51 -9.07 -8.39
C ILE A 371 -13.78 -8.76 -7.58
N GLU A 372 -13.80 -7.58 -6.95
CA GLU A 372 -14.91 -7.05 -6.13
C GLU A 372 -15.60 -5.85 -6.77
N HIS A 373 -14.90 -5.06 -7.59
CA HIS A 373 -15.43 -3.89 -8.28
C HIS A 373 -15.08 -3.92 -9.77
N VAL A 374 -15.96 -3.35 -10.59
CA VAL A 374 -15.77 -3.26 -12.04
C VAL A 374 -15.99 -1.82 -12.47
N LEU A 375 -14.97 -1.24 -13.09
CA LEU A 375 -15.08 0.04 -13.78
C LEU A 375 -15.32 -0.21 -15.26
N PHE A 376 -16.42 0.30 -15.80
CA PHE A 376 -16.70 0.24 -17.23
C PHE A 376 -16.27 1.56 -17.88
N LEU A 377 -15.43 1.47 -18.91
CA LEU A 377 -14.92 2.61 -19.68
C LEU A 377 -15.12 2.38 -21.18
N ASP A 378 -15.23 3.47 -21.92
CA ASP A 378 -14.86 3.49 -23.34
C ASP A 378 -13.40 3.96 -23.46
N VAL A 379 -12.66 3.51 -24.48
CA VAL A 379 -11.20 3.75 -24.55
C VAL A 379 -10.80 5.23 -24.56
N ASP A 380 -11.69 6.12 -24.98
CA ASP A 380 -11.52 7.57 -25.00
C ASP A 380 -11.89 8.26 -23.67
N GLU A 381 -12.21 7.50 -22.62
CA GLU A 381 -12.41 7.95 -21.24
C GLU A 381 -11.15 7.69 -20.40
N ILE A 382 -10.18 8.60 -20.49
CA ILE A 382 -8.87 8.43 -19.86
C ILE A 382 -8.95 8.87 -18.39
N VAL A 383 -8.75 7.92 -17.48
CA VAL A 383 -8.75 8.16 -16.03
C VAL A 383 -7.41 8.76 -15.62
N ASP A 384 -7.41 9.70 -14.68
CA ASP A 384 -6.20 10.14 -13.99
C ASP A 384 -5.76 9.07 -12.99
N GLY A 385 -4.87 8.18 -13.45
CA GLY A 385 -4.50 6.94 -12.76
C GLY A 385 -4.02 7.17 -11.32
N PRO A 386 -2.99 8.00 -11.08
CA PRO A 386 -2.49 8.27 -9.74
C PRO A 386 -3.54 8.89 -8.80
N ARG A 387 -4.35 9.84 -9.29
CA ARG A 387 -5.42 10.46 -8.47
C ARG A 387 -6.53 9.47 -8.17
N PHE A 388 -6.91 8.63 -9.14
CA PHE A 388 -7.94 7.63 -8.93
C PHE A 388 -7.48 6.49 -8.01
N ALA A 389 -6.22 6.04 -8.12
CA ALA A 389 -5.62 5.09 -7.19
C ALA A 389 -5.68 5.59 -5.74
N SER A 390 -5.31 6.87 -5.52
CA SER A 390 -5.39 7.51 -4.21
C SER A 390 -6.83 7.61 -3.69
N TRP A 391 -7.78 7.91 -4.58
CA TRP A 391 -9.21 7.97 -4.24
C TRP A 391 -9.78 6.58 -3.88
N LEU A 392 -9.37 5.53 -4.59
CA LEU A 392 -9.75 4.15 -4.30
C LEU A 392 -9.20 3.69 -2.94
N GLN A 393 -7.93 4.03 -2.63
CA GLN A 393 -7.29 3.72 -1.35
C GLN A 393 -8.00 4.37 -0.14
N ALA A 394 -8.66 5.52 -0.34
CA ALA A 394 -9.48 6.14 0.71
C ALA A 394 -10.75 5.33 1.04
N GLY A 395 -11.10 4.29 0.27
CA GLY A 395 -12.15 3.33 0.59
C GLY A 395 -13.58 3.87 0.51
N LEU A 396 -13.79 5.09 0.01
CA LEU A 396 -15.11 5.73 -0.07
C LEU A 396 -16.08 4.96 -0.98
N HIS A 397 -15.56 4.28 -2.00
CA HIS A 397 -16.34 3.52 -2.96
C HIS A 397 -17.09 2.32 -2.36
N HIS A 398 -16.59 1.74 -1.24
CA HIS A 398 -17.25 0.62 -0.57
C HIS A 398 -18.64 0.95 -0.01
N GLN A 399 -18.97 2.23 0.15
CA GLN A 399 -20.27 2.69 0.65
C GLN A 399 -21.38 2.65 -0.40
N TYR A 400 -21.04 2.43 -1.67
CA TYR A 400 -21.95 2.51 -2.80
C TYR A 400 -21.92 1.24 -3.62
N SER A 401 -23.09 0.83 -4.11
CA SER A 401 -23.18 -0.29 -5.05
C SER A 401 -22.84 0.14 -6.47
N ALA A 402 -23.13 1.39 -6.85
CA ALA A 402 -22.75 1.96 -8.14
C ALA A 402 -22.45 3.46 -8.05
N LEU A 403 -21.48 3.90 -8.85
CA LEU A 403 -20.98 5.27 -8.88
C LEU A 403 -20.82 5.72 -10.34
N ARG A 404 -21.17 6.98 -10.61
CA ARG A 404 -20.80 7.67 -11.85
C ARG A 404 -19.75 8.73 -11.55
N LEU A 405 -18.59 8.58 -12.17
CA LEU A 405 -17.44 9.44 -11.96
C LEU A 405 -17.58 10.70 -12.81
N ALA A 406 -17.38 11.87 -12.20
CA ALA A 406 -17.36 13.11 -12.95
C ALA A 406 -16.19 13.12 -13.95
N ASN A 407 -16.46 13.60 -15.17
CA ASN A 407 -15.46 13.70 -16.22
C ASN A 407 -15.42 15.11 -16.82
N TYR A 408 -14.20 15.52 -17.18
CA TYR A 408 -13.99 16.59 -18.15
C TYR A 408 -14.40 16.10 -19.55
N TRP A 409 -14.77 17.03 -20.41
CA TRP A 409 -15.13 16.76 -21.79
C TRP A 409 -14.28 17.58 -22.75
N TYR A 410 -13.83 16.96 -23.83
CA TYR A 410 -12.96 17.58 -24.82
C TYR A 410 -13.53 17.46 -26.23
N PHE A 411 -13.29 18.46 -27.05
CA PHE A 411 -13.86 18.56 -28.39
C PHE A 411 -12.85 19.08 -29.39
N ARG A 412 -12.80 18.46 -30.57
CA ARG A 412 -11.93 18.79 -31.72
C ARG A 412 -10.43 18.61 -31.46
N GLU A 413 -9.87 19.26 -30.45
CA GLU A 413 -8.48 19.16 -30.01
C GLU A 413 -8.40 18.88 -28.51
N ALA A 414 -7.35 18.18 -28.07
CA ALA A 414 -7.18 17.77 -26.67
C ALA A 414 -7.00 18.94 -25.68
N CYS A 415 -6.81 20.17 -26.20
CA CYS A 415 -6.67 21.39 -25.40
C CYS A 415 -8.00 22.13 -25.19
N TYR A 416 -9.06 21.84 -25.96
CA TYR A 416 -10.36 22.47 -25.75
C TYR A 416 -11.17 21.64 -24.75
N GLN A 417 -11.20 22.11 -23.50
CA GLN A 417 -11.95 21.50 -22.41
C GLN A 417 -13.26 22.25 -22.19
N ALA A 418 -14.37 21.53 -22.08
CA ALA A 418 -15.67 22.10 -21.76
C ALA A 418 -15.68 22.71 -20.35
N GLU A 419 -16.43 23.79 -20.17
CA GLU A 419 -16.72 24.36 -18.85
C GLU A 419 -17.77 23.54 -18.09
N SER A 420 -18.58 22.77 -18.82
CA SER A 420 -19.54 21.80 -18.28
C SER A 420 -18.86 20.46 -17.95
N LEU A 421 -19.37 19.76 -16.95
CA LEU A 421 -18.93 18.42 -16.56
C LEU A 421 -20.00 17.38 -16.88
N GLU A 422 -19.56 16.16 -17.17
CA GLU A 422 -20.44 14.99 -17.31
C GLU A 422 -20.07 13.92 -16.30
N ASP A 423 -20.72 12.75 -16.36
CA ASP A 423 -20.40 11.60 -15.51
C ASP A 423 -20.56 10.24 -16.23
N SER A 424 -19.83 10.00 -17.30
CA SER A 424 -20.04 8.83 -18.19
C SER A 424 -19.46 7.50 -17.65
N ALA A 425 -18.32 7.53 -16.97
CA ALA A 425 -17.66 6.34 -16.42
C ALA A 425 -18.41 5.77 -15.20
N VAL A 426 -18.60 4.45 -15.16
CA VAL A 426 -19.42 3.79 -14.13
C VAL A 426 -18.61 2.73 -13.38
N LEU A 427 -18.49 2.90 -12.06
CA LEU A 427 -17.87 1.93 -11.14
C LEU A 427 -18.95 1.20 -10.35
N ILE A 428 -18.94 -0.13 -10.36
CA ILE A 428 -19.99 -0.95 -9.71
C ILE A 428 -19.36 -2.07 -8.89
N GLN A 429 -19.94 -2.37 -7.73
CA GLN A 429 -19.66 -3.58 -6.97
C GLN A 429 -20.04 -4.81 -7.79
N ARG A 430 -19.12 -5.75 -8.00
CA ARG A 430 -19.33 -6.96 -8.80
C ARG A 430 -20.57 -7.74 -8.36
N SER A 431 -20.80 -7.87 -7.06
CA SER A 431 -21.96 -8.57 -6.50
C SER A 431 -23.30 -7.92 -6.84
N ALA A 432 -23.31 -6.66 -7.27
CA ALA A 432 -24.50 -5.90 -7.66
C ALA A 432 -24.72 -5.87 -9.18
N ILE A 433 -23.83 -6.47 -9.98
CA ILE A 433 -23.93 -6.52 -11.44
C ILE A 433 -24.81 -7.70 -11.85
N ALA A 434 -25.80 -7.41 -12.70
CA ALA A 434 -26.56 -8.42 -13.42
C ALA A 434 -26.37 -8.21 -14.93
N GLU A 435 -26.04 -9.26 -15.70
CA GLU A 435 -25.82 -9.15 -17.15
C GLU A 435 -27.05 -8.53 -17.85
N ALA A 436 -28.26 -8.85 -17.39
CA ALA A 436 -29.49 -8.28 -17.92
C ALA A 436 -29.57 -6.75 -17.80
N HIS A 437 -28.97 -6.15 -16.77
CA HIS A 437 -28.95 -4.69 -16.59
C HIS A 437 -27.95 -4.00 -17.54
N ILE A 438 -26.94 -4.72 -18.01
CA ILE A 438 -25.95 -4.20 -18.97
C ILE A 438 -26.55 -4.17 -20.36
N MET A 439 -27.39 -5.16 -20.68
CA MET A 439 -28.12 -5.24 -21.94
C MET A 439 -29.35 -4.32 -22.00
N ASP A 440 -29.45 -3.35 -21.09
CA ASP A 440 -30.49 -2.33 -21.11
C ASP A 440 -30.27 -1.37 -22.31
N PRO A 441 -31.33 -0.88 -22.97
CA PRO A 441 -31.20 0.07 -24.08
C PRO A 441 -30.51 1.40 -23.73
N MET A 442 -30.44 1.77 -22.44
CA MET A 442 -29.68 2.92 -21.94
C MET A 442 -28.21 2.57 -21.59
N GLU A 443 -27.73 1.39 -21.98
CA GLU A 443 -26.37 0.92 -21.79
C GLU A 443 -25.86 1.07 -20.34
N ARG A 444 -24.66 1.64 -20.12
CA ARG A 444 -24.07 1.86 -18.79
C ARG A 444 -24.93 2.77 -17.90
N ILE A 445 -25.75 3.65 -18.47
CA ILE A 445 -26.68 4.49 -17.71
C ILE A 445 -27.82 3.62 -17.16
N GLY A 446 -28.34 2.71 -17.98
CA GLY A 446 -29.34 1.72 -17.56
C GLY A 446 -28.80 0.81 -16.48
N LEU A 447 -27.58 0.29 -16.66
CA LEU A 447 -26.87 -0.50 -15.66
C LEU A 447 -26.81 0.21 -14.32
N PHE A 448 -26.32 1.46 -14.27
CA PHE A 448 -26.28 2.26 -13.05
C PHE A 448 -27.68 2.47 -12.45
N GLY A 449 -28.69 2.77 -13.26
CA GLY A 449 -30.05 3.00 -12.81
C GLY A 449 -30.68 1.77 -12.15
N LEU A 450 -30.44 0.59 -12.73
CA LEU A 450 -31.00 -0.69 -12.31
C LEU A 450 -30.21 -1.37 -11.17
N THR A 451 -28.95 -0.99 -10.92
CA THR A 451 -28.18 -1.51 -9.78
C THR A 451 -28.89 -1.15 -8.46
N PRO A 452 -29.25 -2.15 -7.62
CA PRO A 452 -29.86 -1.91 -6.32
C PRO A 452 -28.84 -1.33 -5.32
N GLY A 453 -29.32 -0.65 -4.27
CA GLY A 453 -28.47 -0.12 -3.20
C GLY A 453 -28.06 1.36 -3.38
N PRO A 454 -27.17 1.85 -2.49
CA PRO A 454 -26.73 3.25 -2.47
C PRO A 454 -25.95 3.61 -3.73
N LYS A 455 -26.28 4.74 -4.34
CA LYS A 455 -25.63 5.23 -5.57
C LYS A 455 -25.25 6.69 -5.46
N ALA A 456 -24.19 7.10 -6.15
CA ALA A 456 -23.82 8.51 -6.29
C ALA A 456 -23.43 8.85 -7.73
N ARG A 457 -23.59 10.13 -8.07
CA ARG A 457 -23.30 10.73 -9.38
C ARG A 457 -22.36 11.92 -9.22
N HIS A 458 -21.71 12.30 -10.31
CA HIS A 458 -20.70 13.37 -10.33
C HIS A 458 -19.64 13.22 -9.23
N VAL A 459 -19.17 11.98 -9.04
CA VAL A 459 -18.17 11.66 -8.02
C VAL A 459 -16.83 12.28 -8.44
N MET A 460 -16.29 13.15 -7.58
CA MET A 460 -15.02 13.85 -7.78
C MET A 460 -13.88 13.15 -7.04
N GLY A 461 -12.65 13.51 -7.39
CA GLY A 461 -11.45 13.14 -6.64
C GLY A 461 -11.42 13.76 -5.24
N LEU A 462 -10.42 13.36 -4.44
CA LEU A 462 -10.23 13.86 -3.07
C LEU A 462 -9.97 15.37 -3.00
N ASP A 463 -9.51 15.96 -4.10
CA ASP A 463 -9.28 17.39 -4.31
C ASP A 463 -10.52 18.15 -4.82
N GLY A 464 -11.66 17.47 -5.00
CA GLY A 464 -12.89 18.06 -5.52
C GLY A 464 -12.92 18.27 -7.04
N LEU A 465 -11.95 17.72 -7.78
CA LEU A 465 -11.89 17.82 -9.25
C LEU A 465 -12.25 16.49 -9.93
N PRO A 466 -12.77 16.50 -11.17
CA PRO A 466 -12.99 15.29 -11.96
C PRO A 466 -11.76 14.38 -12.05
N LEU A 467 -12.02 13.08 -12.19
CA LEU A 467 -11.03 12.01 -12.26
C LEU A 467 -10.87 11.43 -13.66
N VAL A 468 -11.77 11.77 -14.58
CA VAL A 468 -11.82 11.20 -15.94
C VAL A 468 -11.78 12.32 -16.97
N HIS A 469 -11.07 12.08 -18.06
CA HIS A 469 -10.95 12.97 -19.20
C HIS A 469 -11.54 12.29 -20.43
N HIS A 470 -12.66 12.81 -20.95
CA HIS A 470 -13.42 12.19 -22.02
C HIS A 470 -13.13 12.88 -23.36
N TYR A 471 -12.53 12.12 -24.30
CA TYR A 471 -11.97 12.60 -25.57
C TYR A 471 -12.79 12.18 -26.81
N SER A 472 -14.07 11.82 -26.64
CA SER A 472 -14.85 11.22 -27.72
C SER A 472 -15.13 12.12 -28.93
N TRP A 473 -14.81 13.41 -28.86
CA TRP A 473 -14.88 14.30 -30.02
C TRP A 473 -13.55 14.96 -30.37
N VAL A 474 -12.44 14.51 -29.78
CA VAL A 474 -11.08 14.95 -30.17
C VAL A 474 -10.60 14.12 -31.36
N ARG A 475 -11.07 14.53 -32.55
CA ARG A 475 -10.88 13.85 -33.84
C ARG A 475 -10.75 14.91 -34.93
N GLY A 476 -9.95 14.63 -35.96
CA GLY A 476 -9.96 15.44 -37.19
C GLY A 476 -11.24 15.22 -37.99
N GLU A 477 -11.49 16.06 -39.00
CA GLU A 477 -12.73 16.02 -39.79
C GLU A 477 -13.05 14.61 -40.33
N ALA A 478 -12.10 13.97 -41.02
CA ALA A 478 -12.30 12.65 -41.62
C ALA A 478 -12.61 11.57 -40.57
N GLN A 479 -11.94 11.62 -39.41
CA GLN A 479 -12.18 10.69 -38.30
C GLN A 479 -13.55 10.92 -37.66
N MET A 480 -13.96 12.18 -37.53
CA MET A 480 -15.26 12.53 -36.95
C MET A 480 -16.41 12.14 -37.89
N LEU A 481 -16.25 12.34 -39.21
CA LEU A 481 -17.17 11.84 -40.24
C LEU A 481 -17.31 10.31 -40.18
N ARG A 482 -16.18 9.59 -40.06
CA ARG A 482 -16.21 8.13 -39.93
C ARG A 482 -16.94 7.70 -38.66
N LYS A 483 -16.66 8.34 -37.52
CA LYS A 483 -17.34 8.06 -36.24
C LYS A 483 -18.85 8.21 -36.38
N VAL A 484 -19.35 9.33 -36.89
CA VAL A 484 -20.80 9.59 -36.90
C VAL A 484 -21.57 8.66 -37.85
N GLN A 485 -20.89 8.00 -38.80
CA GLN A 485 -21.49 6.96 -39.64
C GLN A 485 -21.62 5.61 -38.94
N THR A 486 -20.71 5.29 -38.02
CA THR A 486 -20.63 4.00 -37.33
C THR A 486 -21.16 4.03 -35.89
N TRP A 487 -21.50 5.23 -35.38
CA TRP A 487 -22.01 5.45 -34.04
C TRP A 487 -23.47 5.01 -33.86
N SER A 488 -23.84 4.62 -32.64
CA SER A 488 -25.19 4.14 -32.31
C SER A 488 -26.29 5.19 -32.48
N HIS A 489 -25.92 6.47 -32.36
CA HIS A 489 -26.80 7.64 -32.47
C HIS A 489 -26.79 8.29 -33.87
N ARG A 490 -26.26 7.60 -34.89
CA ARG A 490 -26.09 8.14 -36.24
C ARG A 490 -27.39 8.67 -36.88
N GLU A 491 -28.55 8.22 -36.42
CA GLU A 491 -29.87 8.61 -36.96
C GLU A 491 -30.50 9.81 -36.21
N ASP A 492 -29.90 10.24 -35.09
CA ASP A 492 -30.50 11.26 -34.22
C ASP A 492 -30.54 12.65 -34.86
N ARG A 493 -29.52 12.99 -35.68
CA ARG A 493 -29.31 14.30 -36.31
C ARG A 493 -28.57 14.13 -37.63
N ASP A 494 -28.56 15.18 -38.46
CA ASP A 494 -27.65 15.26 -39.61
C ASP A 494 -26.22 15.56 -39.15
N TRP A 495 -25.56 14.54 -38.62
CA TRP A 495 -24.22 14.65 -38.05
C TRP A 495 -23.16 15.02 -39.09
N GLU A 496 -23.30 14.54 -40.34
CA GLU A 496 -22.33 14.81 -41.40
C GLU A 496 -22.28 16.31 -41.72
N SER A 497 -23.44 16.95 -41.89
CA SER A 497 -23.51 18.40 -42.13
C SER A 497 -22.93 19.19 -40.96
N LEU A 498 -23.19 18.78 -39.71
CA LEU A 498 -22.66 19.44 -38.51
C LEU A 498 -21.13 19.35 -38.42
N VAL A 499 -20.57 18.17 -38.71
CA VAL A 499 -19.10 17.98 -38.74
C VAL A 499 -18.48 18.84 -39.83
N ARG A 500 -19.01 18.83 -41.05
CA ARG A 500 -18.49 19.66 -42.15
C ARG A 500 -18.56 21.14 -41.83
N ALA A 501 -19.63 21.59 -41.19
CA ALA A 501 -19.77 22.97 -40.74
C ALA A 501 -18.71 23.34 -39.70
N GLU A 502 -18.48 22.48 -38.70
CA GLU A 502 -17.45 22.69 -37.66
C GLU A 502 -16.04 22.85 -38.24
N PHE A 503 -15.69 22.03 -39.23
CA PHE A 503 -14.36 22.03 -39.84
C PHE A 503 -14.22 23.02 -41.01
N SER A 504 -15.30 23.73 -41.39
CA SER A 504 -15.23 24.79 -42.41
C SER A 504 -14.42 26.02 -41.98
N GLY A 505 -14.10 26.14 -40.69
CA GLY A 505 -13.33 27.25 -40.11
C GLY A 505 -12.66 26.90 -38.78
N PRO A 506 -12.06 27.90 -38.10
CA PRO A 506 -11.48 27.71 -36.76
C PRO A 506 -12.57 27.39 -35.72
N PHE A 507 -12.16 26.79 -34.59
CA PHE A 507 -13.09 26.43 -33.52
C PHE A 507 -13.74 27.68 -32.92
N GLN A 508 -15.07 27.69 -32.82
CA GLN A 508 -15.83 28.85 -32.36
C GLN A 508 -15.97 28.93 -30.84
N GLY A 509 -15.42 27.96 -30.09
CA GLY A 509 -15.50 27.89 -28.64
C GLY A 509 -16.76 27.20 -28.10
N THR A 510 -17.61 26.66 -28.97
CA THR A 510 -18.79 25.87 -28.62
C THR A 510 -18.92 24.64 -29.50
N ASP A 511 -19.33 23.51 -28.94
CA ASP A 511 -19.54 22.28 -29.71
C ASP A 511 -20.97 22.17 -30.29
N PHE A 512 -21.15 21.40 -31.36
CA PHE A 512 -22.47 21.17 -31.95
C PHE A 512 -23.25 19.99 -31.34
N VAL A 513 -22.62 19.22 -30.45
CA VAL A 513 -23.18 18.00 -29.85
C VAL A 513 -24.15 18.38 -28.74
N HIS A 514 -23.67 19.16 -27.77
CA HIS A 514 -24.36 19.60 -26.56
C HIS A 514 -24.52 21.13 -26.50
N GLY A 515 -23.68 21.89 -27.22
CA GLY A 515 -23.66 23.35 -27.12
C GLY A 515 -22.89 23.87 -25.90
N TYR A 516 -21.95 23.09 -25.36
CA TYR A 516 -21.11 23.54 -24.25
C TYR A 516 -20.13 24.62 -24.71
N ARG A 517 -19.68 25.44 -23.75
CA ARG A 517 -18.59 26.39 -23.94
C ARG A 517 -17.27 25.77 -23.54
N PHE A 518 -16.20 26.18 -24.22
CA PHE A 518 -14.88 25.60 -24.05
C PHE A 518 -13.83 26.66 -23.70
N LYS A 519 -12.86 26.23 -22.89
CA LYS A 519 -11.65 26.96 -22.57
C LYS A 519 -10.43 26.18 -23.05
N THR A 520 -9.34 26.89 -23.30
CA THR A 520 -8.05 26.26 -23.66
C THR A 520 -7.28 25.87 -22.40
N VAL A 521 -6.85 24.62 -22.33
CA VAL A 521 -6.02 24.06 -21.26
C VAL A 521 -4.84 23.30 -21.84
N SER A 522 -3.82 23.02 -21.02
CA SER A 522 -2.83 22.00 -21.37
C SER A 522 -3.52 20.63 -21.45
N PRO A 523 -3.33 19.87 -22.55
CA PRO A 523 -3.87 18.51 -22.66
C PRO A 523 -3.39 17.63 -21.50
N PHE A 524 -4.29 16.80 -20.98
CA PHE A 524 -3.93 15.83 -19.94
C PHE A 524 -3.17 14.64 -20.53
N ALA A 525 -3.56 14.18 -21.71
CA ALA A 525 -2.89 13.13 -22.46
C ALA A 525 -2.53 13.61 -23.88
N ASP A 526 -1.45 13.06 -24.42
CA ASP A 526 -1.05 13.25 -25.82
C ASP A 526 -1.84 12.28 -26.70
N VAL A 527 -3.06 12.70 -27.09
CA VAL A 527 -4.03 11.85 -27.78
C VAL A 527 -4.54 12.41 -29.07
#